data_AF-A0A2S0RBM5-F1
#
_entry.id   AF-A0A2S0RBM5-F1
#
_cell.length_a   1.000
_cell.length_b   1.000
_cell.length_c   1.000
_cell.angle_alpha   90.00
_cell.angle_beta   90.00
_cell.angle_gamma   90.00
#
_symmetry.space_group_name_H-M   'P 1'
#
loop_
_entity.id
_entity.type
_entity.pdbx_description
1 polymer ?
#
loop_
_entity_poly.entity_id
_entity_poly.type
_entity_poly.pdbx_seq_one_letter_code
_entity_poly.pdbx_strand_id
1 'polypeptide(L)'
;MEHTALGNQVIIEIANTHGGDINYITALIKQFEKFQGYSIKFQPLHPDKLATPNFSAYSIYQELLFSPQEWSSLIALANESKNVWLDIFDEYGVQVLKDNFDSVYGVKLQVSVLFNAVVIKELSKLNLSGKKLILNIAALEMHEIEYFLNKFEAGLNPSEILLEVGFQGYPTQLLDSGISKIKAVKERFGKKIVFADHIDRESKYAIWMPAMAMASGADIIEKHVLLDSMETKYDKYSSLDIAQFTEMMEIIANFSELHEAGFINERERTYLRNSIMKPILKADKVKGQMLSVADDFDYKRSGLNGLNSKEISDRIAGFHILSTNKNEGEALQATDFKKANIAVISACRLKSSRLKQKALLNIGDLPSVSFSLKNLCRFTNVNHVILATSTLETDAPLKDYTYSDAVIFHRGDPEDVIQRYLDIIRELRIDVVIRVTADNPYLDNEICQILLKSHFESGADYTAARNASVGTNIEIMNAQALEKVKSHFPNADYSEYMTWYFMNNQEHFKINLVDLPEIYVRDYRLTLDYDEDLQLFNQIHEKLSGIPDYTLKDVIALLDANPELAQINAHINPAYMVNQELIDTLNEKTKIKS
;
A
#
# COMPACT_ATOMS: atom_id res chain seq x y z
N MET A 1 -37.78 12.59 -18.31
CA MET A 1 -36.77 12.96 -17.31
C MET A 1 -35.60 13.53 -18.07
N GLU A 2 -35.15 14.71 -17.69
CA GLU A 2 -34.38 15.63 -18.52
C GLU A 2 -33.04 15.03 -18.98
N HIS A 3 -32.89 14.81 -20.29
CA HIS A 3 -31.62 14.47 -20.94
C HIS A 3 -30.60 15.64 -20.93
N THR A 4 -30.76 16.61 -20.02
CA THR A 4 -29.98 17.86 -19.93
C THR A 4 -28.55 17.63 -19.44
N ALA A 5 -28.28 16.51 -18.76
CA ALA A 5 -26.94 16.19 -18.25
C ALA A 5 -25.89 15.91 -19.35
N LEU A 6 -26.33 15.42 -20.52
CA LEU A 6 -25.43 14.99 -21.61
C LEU A 6 -25.27 16.01 -22.74
N GLY A 7 -25.95 17.16 -22.71
CA GLY A 7 -26.08 18.05 -23.87
C GLY A 7 -24.73 18.43 -24.49
N ASN A 8 -23.76 18.87 -23.69
CA ASN A 8 -22.45 19.26 -24.23
C ASN A 8 -21.52 18.09 -24.58
N GLN A 9 -21.96 16.84 -24.39
CA GLN A 9 -21.15 15.64 -24.60
C GLN A 9 -21.49 14.89 -25.90
N VAL A 10 -22.43 15.40 -26.71
CA VAL A 10 -22.78 14.78 -28.00
C VAL A 10 -22.92 15.84 -29.11
N ILE A 11 -22.32 15.57 -30.26
CA ILE A 11 -22.38 16.33 -31.50
C ILE A 11 -23.22 15.54 -32.51
N ILE A 12 -24.36 16.12 -32.89
CA ILE A 12 -25.23 15.65 -33.96
C ILE A 12 -24.62 16.10 -35.27
N GLU A 13 -23.99 15.18 -35.99
CA GLU A 13 -23.32 15.47 -37.25
C GLU A 13 -24.29 15.32 -38.43
N ILE A 14 -24.52 16.41 -39.16
CA ILE A 14 -25.42 16.40 -40.32
C ILE A 14 -24.72 15.81 -41.56
N ALA A 15 -23.40 16.04 -41.67
CA ALA A 15 -22.59 15.68 -42.82
C ALA A 15 -23.26 16.10 -44.14
N ASN A 16 -23.25 15.24 -45.16
CA ASN A 16 -23.85 15.53 -46.46
C ASN A 16 -25.19 14.81 -46.67
N THR A 17 -25.84 14.35 -45.59
CA THR A 17 -27.12 13.61 -45.67
C THR A 17 -28.24 14.38 -46.37
N HIS A 18 -28.14 15.71 -46.37
CA HIS A 18 -29.06 16.62 -47.05
C HIS A 18 -28.95 16.60 -48.58
N GLY A 19 -27.83 16.16 -49.17
CA GLY A 19 -27.67 16.06 -50.62
C GLY A 19 -27.95 17.34 -51.40
N GLY A 20 -27.77 18.51 -50.78
CA GLY A 20 -28.10 19.82 -51.36
C GLY A 20 -29.55 20.30 -51.18
N ASP A 21 -30.41 19.53 -50.50
CA ASP A 21 -31.80 19.91 -50.29
C ASP A 21 -31.96 20.71 -48.99
N ILE A 22 -32.30 22.00 -49.15
CA ILE A 22 -32.52 22.93 -48.02
C ILE A 22 -33.71 22.49 -47.14
N ASN A 23 -34.73 21.84 -47.71
CA ASN A 23 -35.89 21.37 -46.97
C ASN A 23 -35.53 20.15 -46.11
N TYR A 24 -34.68 19.26 -46.64
CA TYR A 24 -34.20 18.09 -45.91
C TYR A 24 -33.43 18.52 -44.65
N ILE A 25 -32.43 19.39 -44.80
CA ILE A 25 -31.62 19.84 -43.65
C ILE A 25 -32.47 20.63 -42.64
N THR A 26 -33.42 21.44 -43.10
CA THR A 26 -34.37 22.15 -42.23
C THR A 26 -35.24 21.17 -41.44
N ALA A 27 -35.76 20.13 -42.09
CA ALA A 27 -36.53 19.08 -41.44
C ALA A 27 -35.68 18.28 -40.44
N LEU A 28 -34.41 18.02 -40.77
CA LEU A 28 -33.49 17.27 -39.92
C LEU A 28 -33.15 18.04 -38.65
N ILE A 29 -32.88 19.36 -38.75
CA ILE A 29 -32.69 20.23 -37.59
C ILE A 29 -33.91 20.15 -36.66
N LYS A 30 -35.13 20.21 -37.22
CA LYS A 30 -36.38 20.11 -36.46
C LYS A 30 -36.60 18.73 -35.82
N GLN A 31 -36.30 17.64 -36.52
CA GLN A 31 -36.42 16.27 -36.00
C GLN A 31 -35.58 16.07 -34.72
N PHE A 32 -34.42 16.72 -34.64
CA PHE A 32 -33.51 16.66 -33.51
C PHE A 32 -33.66 17.83 -32.51
N GLU A 33 -34.67 18.68 -32.66
CA GLU A 33 -34.94 19.81 -31.75
C GLU A 33 -35.12 19.36 -30.29
N LYS A 34 -35.73 18.18 -30.08
CA LYS A 34 -35.97 17.60 -28.75
C LYS A 34 -34.72 17.41 -27.88
N PHE A 35 -33.52 17.34 -28.49
CA PHE A 35 -32.24 17.24 -27.78
C PHE A 35 -31.68 18.63 -27.45
N GLN A 36 -32.36 19.37 -26.57
CA GLN A 36 -31.99 20.74 -26.19
C GLN A 36 -30.61 20.80 -25.51
N GLY A 37 -29.78 21.77 -25.88
CA GLY A 37 -28.43 21.94 -25.35
C GLY A 37 -27.37 21.01 -25.95
N TYR A 38 -27.74 20.19 -26.94
CA TYR A 38 -26.81 19.34 -27.69
C TYR A 38 -26.01 20.16 -28.70
N SER A 39 -24.88 19.63 -29.15
CA SER A 39 -24.17 20.22 -30.27
C SER A 39 -24.70 19.71 -31.61
N ILE A 40 -24.65 20.54 -32.65
CA ILE A 40 -24.97 20.17 -34.03
C ILE A 40 -23.89 20.70 -34.96
N LYS A 41 -23.50 19.94 -35.99
CA LYS A 41 -22.39 20.31 -36.86
C LYS A 41 -22.77 20.30 -38.35
N PHE A 42 -22.24 21.29 -39.07
CA PHE A 42 -22.45 21.52 -40.50
C PHE A 42 -21.11 21.58 -41.26
N GLN A 43 -21.16 21.32 -42.57
CA GLN A 43 -20.00 21.28 -43.47
C GLN A 43 -20.15 22.30 -44.63
N PRO A 44 -19.98 23.62 -44.40
CA PRO A 44 -20.01 24.59 -45.47
C PRO A 44 -18.78 24.43 -46.39
N LEU A 45 -19.02 24.10 -47.66
CA LEU A 45 -17.98 23.88 -48.66
C LEU A 45 -18.36 24.51 -50.00
N HIS A 46 -17.35 24.81 -50.82
CA HIS A 46 -17.54 25.26 -52.19
C HIS A 46 -16.78 24.32 -53.16
N PRO A 47 -17.44 23.78 -54.20
CA PRO A 47 -16.85 22.79 -55.10
C PRO A 47 -15.51 23.26 -55.70
N ASP A 48 -15.46 24.49 -56.23
CA ASP A 48 -14.25 25.05 -56.87
C ASP A 48 -13.10 25.36 -55.90
N LYS A 49 -13.39 25.45 -54.60
CA LYS A 49 -12.39 25.71 -53.57
C LYS A 49 -11.85 24.41 -52.99
N LEU A 50 -12.70 23.38 -52.94
CA LEU A 50 -12.39 22.09 -52.36
C LEU A 50 -11.71 21.13 -53.35
N ALA A 51 -12.14 21.13 -54.61
CA ALA A 51 -11.70 20.12 -55.58
C ALA A 51 -11.57 20.67 -57.01
N THR A 52 -10.69 20.04 -57.78
CA THR A 52 -10.58 20.30 -59.22
C THR A 52 -11.70 19.57 -59.98
N PRO A 53 -12.12 20.06 -61.16
CA PRO A 53 -13.22 19.45 -61.93
C PRO A 53 -13.01 17.98 -62.33
N ASN A 54 -11.76 17.50 -62.37
CA ASN A 54 -11.41 16.10 -62.66
C ASN A 54 -11.42 15.18 -61.42
N PHE A 55 -11.67 15.71 -60.22
CA PHE A 55 -11.81 14.91 -59.02
C PHE A 55 -13.15 14.17 -59.01
N SER A 56 -13.16 12.89 -58.63
CA SER A 56 -14.33 12.02 -58.77
C SER A 56 -15.58 12.51 -58.01
N ALA A 57 -15.40 13.19 -56.89
CA ALA A 57 -16.51 13.73 -56.09
C ALA A 57 -16.87 15.19 -56.43
N TYR A 58 -16.23 15.82 -57.43
CA TYR A 58 -16.48 17.23 -57.74
C TYR A 58 -17.95 17.51 -58.08
N SER A 59 -18.60 16.64 -58.86
CA SER A 59 -20.04 16.76 -59.17
C SER A 59 -20.92 16.65 -57.94
N ILE A 60 -20.53 15.83 -56.95
CA ILE A 60 -21.24 15.72 -55.68
C ILE A 60 -21.14 17.04 -54.90
N TYR A 61 -19.96 17.65 -54.84
CA TYR A 61 -19.77 18.94 -54.17
C TYR A 61 -20.56 20.09 -54.82
N GLN A 62 -20.82 20.01 -56.12
CA GLN A 62 -21.70 20.98 -56.79
C GLN A 62 -23.15 20.86 -56.32
N GLU A 63 -23.63 19.65 -56.07
CA GLU A 63 -24.98 19.43 -55.53
C GLU A 63 -25.10 19.92 -54.09
N LEU A 64 -24.03 19.81 -53.29
CA LEU A 64 -24.03 20.15 -51.87
C LEU A 64 -23.95 21.65 -51.56
N LEU A 65 -23.75 22.50 -52.57
CA LEU A 65 -23.53 23.92 -52.39
C LEU A 65 -24.81 24.64 -51.93
N PHE A 66 -24.75 25.27 -50.76
CA PHE A 66 -25.69 26.29 -50.34
C PHE A 66 -25.08 27.68 -50.47
N SER A 67 -25.92 28.71 -50.64
CA SER A 67 -25.52 30.11 -50.61
C SER A 67 -25.20 30.60 -49.18
N PRO A 68 -24.44 31.69 -49.02
CA PRO A 68 -24.18 32.27 -47.70
C PRO A 68 -25.45 32.60 -46.91
N GLN A 69 -26.51 33.08 -47.59
CA GLN A 69 -27.79 33.41 -46.96
C GLN A 69 -28.54 32.18 -46.46
N GLU A 70 -28.48 31.08 -47.22
CA GLU A 70 -29.05 29.80 -46.79
C GLU A 70 -28.30 29.28 -45.55
N TRP A 71 -26.96 29.32 -45.54
CA TRP A 71 -26.19 28.94 -44.36
C TRP A 71 -26.53 29.80 -43.14
N SER A 72 -26.64 31.12 -43.28
CA SER A 72 -27.06 31.98 -42.17
C SER A 72 -28.43 31.62 -41.62
N SER A 73 -29.38 31.26 -42.50
CA SER A 73 -30.72 30.86 -42.09
C SER A 73 -30.70 29.52 -41.33
N LEU A 74 -29.93 28.54 -41.81
CA LEU A 74 -29.78 27.23 -41.18
C LEU A 74 -29.06 27.30 -39.83
N ILE A 75 -27.98 28.08 -39.74
CA ILE A 75 -27.22 28.28 -38.52
C ILE A 75 -28.10 28.96 -37.47
N ALA A 76 -28.84 30.01 -37.85
CA ALA A 76 -29.77 30.69 -36.95
C ALA A 76 -30.82 29.71 -36.40
N LEU A 77 -31.45 28.91 -37.27
CA LEU A 77 -32.44 27.90 -36.87
C LEU A 77 -31.86 26.88 -35.89
N ALA A 78 -30.66 26.37 -36.17
CA ALA A 78 -30.00 25.39 -35.31
C ALA A 78 -29.61 25.98 -33.95
N ASN A 79 -29.13 27.22 -33.93
CA ASN A 79 -28.67 27.95 -32.75
C ASN A 79 -29.81 28.26 -31.75
N GLU A 80 -31.08 28.11 -32.14
CA GLU A 80 -32.22 28.24 -31.22
C GLU A 80 -32.22 27.18 -30.12
N SER A 81 -31.66 25.98 -30.38
CA SER A 81 -31.70 24.85 -29.43
C SER A 81 -30.37 24.10 -29.28
N LYS A 82 -29.35 24.43 -30.07
CA LYS A 82 -28.10 23.68 -30.17
C LYS A 82 -26.87 24.58 -30.14
N ASN A 83 -25.76 24.02 -29.69
CA ASN A 83 -24.44 24.61 -29.89
C ASN A 83 -23.94 24.29 -31.31
N VAL A 84 -23.85 25.29 -32.18
CA VAL A 84 -23.52 25.08 -33.60
C VAL A 84 -22.00 24.97 -33.82
N TRP A 85 -21.58 23.92 -34.51
CA TRP A 85 -20.20 23.72 -34.96
C TRP A 85 -20.11 23.79 -36.49
N LEU A 86 -19.00 24.32 -37.00
CA LEU A 86 -18.69 24.29 -38.42
C LEU A 86 -17.42 23.47 -38.68
N ASP A 87 -17.51 22.48 -39.56
CA ASP A 87 -16.35 21.76 -40.10
C ASP A 87 -15.82 22.52 -41.33
N ILE A 88 -14.62 23.07 -41.22
CA ILE A 88 -14.08 24.01 -42.20
C ILE A 88 -13.12 23.29 -43.13
N PHE A 89 -13.47 23.23 -44.42
CA PHE A 89 -12.67 22.57 -45.44
C PHE A 89 -11.87 23.55 -46.33
N ASP A 90 -12.42 24.73 -46.56
CA ASP A 90 -11.91 25.70 -47.54
C ASP A 90 -12.17 27.16 -47.12
N GLU A 91 -11.75 28.12 -47.96
CA GLU A 91 -11.94 29.56 -47.74
C GLU A 91 -13.43 29.96 -47.68
N TYR A 92 -14.32 29.23 -48.36
CA TYR A 92 -15.75 29.50 -48.32
C TYR A 92 -16.34 29.15 -46.96
N GLY A 93 -15.94 28.02 -46.37
CA GLY A 93 -16.29 27.69 -44.98
C GLY A 93 -15.84 28.77 -44.00
N VAL A 94 -14.63 29.33 -44.16
CA VAL A 94 -14.14 30.45 -43.32
C VAL A 94 -15.01 31.70 -43.49
N GLN A 95 -15.47 31.99 -44.72
CA GLN A 95 -16.38 33.10 -44.98
C GLN A 95 -17.74 32.88 -44.29
N VAL A 96 -18.32 31.67 -44.36
CA VAL A 96 -19.57 31.32 -43.66
C VAL A 96 -19.41 31.47 -42.14
N LEU A 97 -18.28 31.03 -41.58
CA LEU A 97 -17.96 31.24 -40.16
C LEU A 97 -17.92 32.73 -39.81
N LYS A 98 -17.26 33.54 -40.63
CA LYS A 98 -17.15 34.99 -40.41
C LYS A 98 -18.51 35.67 -40.41
N ASP A 99 -19.39 35.31 -41.33
CA ASP A 99 -20.71 35.93 -41.47
C ASP A 99 -21.67 35.53 -40.33
N ASN A 100 -21.39 34.42 -39.63
CA ASN A 100 -22.23 33.86 -38.58
C ASN A 100 -21.52 33.73 -37.23
N PHE A 101 -20.46 34.51 -37.02
CA PHE A 101 -19.49 34.29 -35.95
C PHE A 101 -20.11 34.17 -34.56
N ASP A 102 -21.10 35.01 -34.24
CA ASP A 102 -21.73 35.02 -32.91
C ASP A 102 -22.64 33.81 -32.66
N SER A 103 -23.18 33.19 -33.72
CA SER A 103 -24.06 32.02 -33.63
C SER A 103 -23.31 30.68 -33.69
N VAL A 104 -21.99 30.71 -33.92
CA VAL A 104 -21.16 29.50 -33.99
C VAL A 104 -20.47 29.28 -32.64
N TYR A 105 -20.64 28.12 -32.04
CA TYR A 105 -20.02 27.71 -30.78
C TYR A 105 -18.55 27.29 -30.96
N GLY A 106 -18.24 26.58 -32.04
CA GLY A 106 -16.89 26.08 -32.29
C GLY A 106 -16.61 25.70 -33.73
N VAL A 107 -15.34 25.44 -34.01
CA VAL A 107 -14.81 25.08 -35.33
C VAL A 107 -14.20 23.68 -35.24
N LYS A 108 -14.37 22.89 -36.29
CA LYS A 108 -13.71 21.61 -36.48
C LYS A 108 -12.82 21.66 -37.72
N LEU A 109 -11.65 21.03 -37.63
CA LEU A 109 -10.73 20.86 -38.74
C LEU A 109 -10.47 19.37 -38.95
N GLN A 110 -10.76 18.88 -40.15
CA GLN A 110 -10.35 17.55 -40.60
C GLN A 110 -8.82 17.45 -40.70
N VAL A 111 -8.27 16.24 -40.58
CA VAL A 111 -6.80 16.03 -40.60
C VAL A 111 -6.15 16.63 -41.86
N SER A 112 -6.78 16.50 -43.03
CA SER A 112 -6.27 17.06 -44.28
C SER A 112 -6.19 18.60 -44.26
N VAL A 113 -7.09 19.26 -43.53
CA VAL A 113 -7.14 20.72 -43.40
C VAL A 113 -6.05 21.24 -42.47
N LEU A 114 -5.52 20.42 -41.56
CA LEU A 114 -4.40 20.82 -40.68
C LEU A 114 -3.13 21.19 -41.48
N PHE A 115 -3.02 20.67 -42.70
CA PHE A 115 -1.94 20.98 -43.65
C PHE A 115 -2.28 22.12 -44.61
N ASN A 116 -3.54 22.58 -44.66
CA ASN A 116 -3.98 23.63 -45.58
C ASN A 116 -3.60 25.02 -45.05
N ALA A 117 -2.42 25.50 -45.45
CA ALA A 117 -1.89 26.79 -45.01
C ALA A 117 -2.79 27.99 -45.39
N VAL A 118 -3.59 27.89 -46.45
CA VAL A 118 -4.49 28.97 -46.88
C VAL A 118 -5.65 29.10 -45.89
N VAL A 119 -6.34 28.00 -45.60
CA VAL A 119 -7.45 27.99 -44.62
C VAL A 119 -6.96 28.46 -43.25
N ILE A 120 -5.80 27.98 -42.80
CA ILE A 120 -5.22 28.36 -41.51
C ILE A 120 -4.89 29.86 -41.46
N LYS A 121 -4.35 30.42 -42.55
CA LYS A 121 -4.07 31.85 -42.67
C LYS A 121 -5.36 32.69 -42.65
N GLU A 122 -6.44 32.22 -43.25
CA GLU A 122 -7.71 32.94 -43.20
C GLU A 122 -8.35 32.85 -41.81
N LEU A 123 -8.29 31.68 -41.16
CA LEU A 123 -8.75 31.51 -39.78
C LEU A 123 -7.97 32.38 -38.79
N SER A 124 -6.66 32.56 -38.97
CA SER A 124 -5.85 33.39 -38.07
C SER A 124 -6.15 34.89 -38.16
N LYS A 125 -6.91 35.32 -39.17
CA LYS A 125 -7.46 36.69 -39.23
C LYS A 125 -8.70 36.88 -38.36
N LEU A 126 -9.29 35.79 -37.87
CA LEU A 126 -10.43 35.81 -36.96
C LEU A 126 -9.95 35.67 -35.51
N ASN A 127 -10.63 36.32 -34.57
CA ASN A 127 -10.34 36.17 -33.14
C ASN A 127 -11.09 34.97 -32.56
N LEU A 128 -10.48 33.79 -32.56
CA LEU A 128 -11.12 32.56 -32.07
C LEU A 128 -11.08 32.38 -30.54
N SER A 129 -10.62 33.36 -29.76
CA SER A 129 -10.51 33.25 -28.29
C SER A 129 -11.81 32.95 -27.54
N GLY A 130 -12.97 33.23 -28.16
CA GLY A 130 -14.29 32.85 -27.64
C GLY A 130 -14.87 31.56 -28.22
N LYS A 131 -14.12 30.86 -29.10
CA LYS A 131 -14.56 29.66 -29.83
C LYS A 131 -13.74 28.45 -29.42
N LYS A 132 -14.33 27.27 -29.55
CA LYS A 132 -13.64 25.99 -29.35
C LYS A 132 -13.11 25.46 -30.68
N LEU A 133 -12.06 24.64 -30.62
CA LEU A 133 -11.44 24.05 -31.80
C LEU A 133 -11.32 22.53 -31.64
N ILE A 134 -11.93 21.77 -32.54
CA ILE A 134 -11.72 20.31 -32.65
C ILE A 134 -10.69 20.06 -33.74
N LEU A 135 -9.63 19.31 -33.43
CA LEU A 135 -8.63 18.85 -34.39
C LEU A 135 -8.81 17.35 -34.60
N ASN A 136 -9.20 16.93 -35.81
CA ASN A 136 -9.18 15.51 -36.15
C ASN A 136 -7.73 15.05 -36.34
N ILE A 137 -7.34 14.04 -35.56
CA ILE A 137 -5.98 13.48 -35.52
C ILE A 137 -5.88 12.09 -36.18
N ALA A 138 -6.86 11.70 -36.98
CA ALA A 138 -6.81 10.46 -37.74
C ALA A 138 -5.53 10.38 -38.56
N ALA A 139 -4.87 9.21 -38.53
CA ALA A 139 -3.61 8.94 -39.23
C ALA A 139 -2.38 9.79 -38.83
N LEU A 140 -2.42 10.58 -37.75
CA LEU A 140 -1.25 11.28 -37.22
C LEU A 140 -0.54 10.48 -36.12
N GLU A 141 0.78 10.54 -36.11
CA GLU A 141 1.63 10.07 -35.02
C GLU A 141 1.65 11.07 -33.85
N MET A 142 2.03 10.61 -32.65
CA MET A 142 2.03 11.46 -31.43
C MET A 142 2.82 12.76 -31.58
N HIS A 143 3.97 12.73 -32.26
CA HIS A 143 4.80 13.92 -32.46
C HIS A 143 4.18 14.92 -33.46
N GLU A 144 3.39 14.44 -34.43
CA GLU A 144 2.66 15.29 -35.37
C GLU A 144 1.47 15.94 -34.70
N ILE A 145 0.75 15.20 -33.84
CA ILE A 145 -0.31 15.74 -32.99
C ILE A 145 0.24 16.86 -32.12
N GLU A 146 1.37 16.65 -31.46
CA GLU A 146 2.05 17.66 -30.63
C GLU A 146 2.42 18.91 -31.44
N TYR A 147 2.95 18.73 -32.65
CA TYR A 147 3.26 19.84 -33.56
C TYR A 147 2.02 20.67 -33.89
N PHE A 148 0.92 20.04 -34.30
CA PHE A 148 -0.30 20.76 -34.65
C PHE A 148 -0.96 21.42 -33.45
N LEU A 149 -0.99 20.73 -32.31
CA LEU A 149 -1.53 21.30 -31.07
C LEU A 149 -0.82 22.60 -30.73
N ASN A 150 0.51 22.60 -30.66
CA ASN A 150 1.31 23.79 -30.37
C ASN A 150 1.09 24.90 -31.41
N LYS A 151 1.04 24.54 -32.70
CA LYS A 151 0.80 25.47 -33.80
C LYS A 151 -0.54 26.19 -33.68
N PHE A 152 -1.61 25.45 -33.37
CA PHE A 152 -2.96 26.01 -33.32
C PHE A 152 -3.26 26.73 -31.99
N GLU A 153 -2.68 26.29 -30.87
CA GLU A 153 -2.73 27.04 -29.62
C GLU A 153 -2.11 28.42 -29.77
N ALA A 154 -0.90 28.50 -30.33
CA ALA A 154 -0.21 29.79 -30.51
C ALA A 154 -0.78 30.62 -31.66
N GLY A 155 -1.18 29.98 -32.76
CA GLY A 155 -1.54 30.67 -34.01
C GLY A 155 -3.00 31.09 -34.12
N LEU A 156 -3.93 30.34 -33.49
CA LEU A 156 -5.36 30.61 -33.54
C LEU A 156 -5.95 31.03 -32.19
N ASN A 157 -5.26 30.71 -31.08
CA ASN A 157 -5.65 31.05 -29.71
C ASN A 157 -7.14 30.79 -29.38
N PRO A 158 -7.66 29.57 -29.59
CA PRO A 158 -9.03 29.22 -29.23
C PRO A 158 -9.20 29.11 -27.70
N SER A 159 -10.45 29.20 -27.23
CA SER A 159 -10.77 29.01 -25.80
C SER A 159 -10.44 27.61 -25.26
N GLU A 160 -10.55 26.59 -26.10
CA GLU A 160 -10.26 25.19 -25.78
C GLU A 160 -9.95 24.44 -27.08
N ILE A 161 -8.94 23.57 -27.06
CA ILE A 161 -8.66 22.60 -28.12
C ILE A 161 -9.05 21.20 -27.65
N LEU A 162 -9.83 20.51 -28.47
CA LEU A 162 -10.21 19.12 -28.32
C LEU A 162 -9.58 18.30 -29.44
N LEU A 163 -9.25 17.04 -29.15
CA LEU A 163 -8.67 16.12 -30.13
C LEU A 163 -9.71 15.10 -30.52
N GLU A 164 -9.98 14.97 -31.82
CA GLU A 164 -10.92 13.99 -32.35
C GLU A 164 -10.21 12.72 -32.82
N VAL A 165 -10.68 11.59 -32.30
CA VAL A 165 -10.28 10.23 -32.69
C VAL A 165 -11.44 9.59 -33.46
N GLY A 166 -11.11 8.90 -34.55
CA GLY A 166 -12.08 8.21 -35.40
C GLY A 166 -11.94 8.64 -36.86
N PHE A 167 -12.44 7.81 -37.77
CA PHE A 167 -12.51 8.15 -39.19
C PHE A 167 -13.64 7.37 -39.87
N GLN A 168 -14.08 7.91 -41.00
CA GLN A 168 -15.10 7.27 -41.82
C GLN A 168 -14.46 6.39 -42.90
N GLY A 169 -14.68 5.08 -42.77
CA GLY A 169 -14.57 4.09 -43.84
C GLY A 169 -15.96 3.72 -44.35
N TYR A 170 -16.03 3.05 -45.50
CA TYR A 170 -17.30 2.66 -46.12
C TYR A 170 -17.36 1.13 -46.31
N PRO A 171 -17.80 0.35 -45.29
CA PRO A 171 -18.11 0.76 -43.91
C PRO A 171 -16.87 0.84 -43.00
N THR A 172 -16.92 1.60 -41.90
CA THR A 172 -15.90 1.53 -40.84
C THR A 172 -16.05 0.21 -40.10
N GLN A 173 -14.99 -0.60 -40.07
CA GLN A 173 -14.98 -1.83 -39.28
C GLN A 173 -14.85 -1.52 -37.79
N LEU A 174 -15.32 -2.43 -36.94
CA LEU A 174 -15.24 -2.26 -35.48
C LEU A 174 -13.80 -2.04 -34.98
N LEU A 175 -12.83 -2.76 -35.57
CA LEU A 175 -11.41 -2.67 -35.22
C LEU A 175 -10.78 -1.34 -35.66
N ASP A 176 -11.37 -0.66 -36.64
CA ASP A 176 -10.86 0.58 -37.22
C ASP A 176 -11.39 1.82 -36.47
N SER A 177 -12.27 1.63 -35.49
CA SER A 177 -12.95 2.72 -34.77
C SER A 177 -12.01 3.70 -34.05
N GLY A 178 -10.79 3.27 -33.75
CA GLY A 178 -9.78 4.11 -33.07
C GLY A 178 -9.94 4.17 -31.55
N ILE A 179 -10.84 3.38 -30.95
CA ILE A 179 -11.10 3.38 -29.49
C ILE A 179 -9.83 3.20 -28.64
N SER A 180 -8.85 2.41 -29.14
CA SER A 180 -7.56 2.18 -28.47
C SER A 180 -6.72 3.45 -28.31
N LYS A 181 -6.93 4.47 -29.14
CA LYS A 181 -6.18 5.73 -29.11
C LYS A 181 -6.67 6.68 -28.01
N ILE A 182 -7.93 6.56 -27.59
CA ILE A 182 -8.57 7.49 -26.64
C ILE A 182 -7.71 7.68 -25.38
N LYS A 183 -7.42 6.57 -24.69
CA LYS A 183 -6.63 6.60 -23.45
C LYS A 183 -5.22 7.14 -23.69
N ALA A 184 -4.52 6.66 -24.72
CA ALA A 184 -3.15 7.06 -25.00
C ALA A 184 -3.02 8.55 -25.33
N VAL A 185 -3.92 9.09 -26.15
CA VAL A 185 -3.96 10.51 -26.52
C VAL A 185 -4.33 11.37 -25.30
N LYS A 186 -5.34 10.95 -24.52
CA LYS A 186 -5.78 11.67 -23.32
C LYS A 186 -4.69 11.74 -22.25
N GLU A 187 -3.99 10.64 -21.99
CA GLU A 187 -2.85 10.61 -21.06
C GLU A 187 -1.66 11.45 -21.53
N ARG A 188 -1.37 11.46 -22.84
CA ARG A 188 -0.24 12.21 -23.40
C ARG A 188 -0.47 13.72 -23.41
N PHE A 189 -1.66 14.17 -23.81
CA PHE A 189 -1.91 15.59 -24.08
C PHE A 189 -2.82 16.28 -23.05
N GLY A 190 -3.52 15.52 -22.20
CA GLY A 190 -4.46 16.08 -21.21
C GLY A 190 -5.64 16.84 -21.82
N LYS A 191 -5.93 16.64 -23.11
CA LYS A 191 -7.03 17.30 -23.83
C LYS A 191 -8.28 16.45 -23.78
N LYS A 192 -9.44 17.11 -23.87
CA LYS A 192 -10.71 16.41 -24.08
C LYS A 192 -10.70 15.69 -25.42
N ILE A 193 -11.25 14.48 -25.43
CA ILE A 193 -11.31 13.63 -26.61
C ILE A 193 -12.73 13.65 -27.16
N VAL A 194 -12.85 14.01 -28.44
CA VAL A 194 -14.04 13.77 -29.26
C VAL A 194 -13.86 12.41 -29.92
N PHE A 195 -14.87 11.56 -29.88
CA PHE A 195 -14.87 10.29 -30.59
C PHE A 195 -15.88 10.35 -31.74
N ALA A 196 -15.38 10.34 -32.97
CA ALA A 196 -16.21 10.31 -34.17
C ALA A 196 -16.55 8.87 -34.55
N ASP A 197 -17.82 8.50 -34.39
CA ASP A 197 -18.28 7.14 -34.61
C ASP A 197 -18.93 6.97 -35.99
N HIS A 198 -18.25 6.22 -36.86
CA HIS A 198 -18.72 5.92 -38.21
C HIS A 198 -19.06 4.44 -38.43
N ILE A 199 -19.27 3.67 -37.36
CA ILE A 199 -19.75 2.28 -37.48
C ILE A 199 -21.07 2.25 -38.25
N ASP A 200 -21.18 1.26 -39.15
CA ASP A 200 -22.35 1.01 -40.01
C ASP A 200 -23.65 0.97 -39.19
N ARG A 201 -24.65 1.77 -39.58
CA ARG A 201 -25.96 1.88 -38.91
C ARG A 201 -26.71 0.56 -38.80
N GLU A 202 -26.47 -0.38 -39.71
CA GLU A 202 -27.11 -1.70 -39.69
C GLU A 202 -26.46 -2.63 -38.65
N SER A 203 -25.28 -2.27 -38.16
CA SER A 203 -24.62 -2.93 -37.05
C SER A 203 -25.21 -2.46 -35.73
N LYS A 204 -25.56 -3.40 -34.85
CA LYS A 204 -25.91 -3.09 -33.44
C LYS A 204 -24.84 -2.26 -32.73
N TYR A 205 -23.58 -2.35 -33.18
CA TYR A 205 -22.48 -1.61 -32.57
C TYR A 205 -22.52 -0.11 -32.86
N ALA A 206 -23.28 0.37 -33.85
CA ALA A 206 -23.47 1.80 -34.09
C ALA A 206 -24.18 2.53 -32.94
N ILE A 207 -24.90 1.79 -32.09
CA ILE A 207 -25.58 2.31 -30.90
C ILE A 207 -24.72 2.11 -29.64
N TRP A 208 -23.97 1.00 -29.56
CA TRP A 208 -23.16 0.65 -28.38
C TRP A 208 -21.76 1.27 -28.35
N MET A 209 -21.13 1.48 -29.51
CA MET A 209 -19.76 2.00 -29.60
C MET A 209 -19.58 3.35 -28.90
N PRO A 210 -20.50 4.32 -29.00
CA PRO A 210 -20.43 5.59 -28.28
C PRO A 210 -20.28 5.44 -26.75
N ALA A 211 -21.07 4.56 -26.13
CA ALA A 211 -20.96 4.29 -24.69
C ALA A 211 -19.62 3.62 -24.33
N MET A 212 -19.12 2.72 -25.17
CA MET A 212 -17.80 2.11 -25.00
C MET A 212 -16.66 3.13 -25.12
N ALA A 213 -16.77 4.08 -26.04
CA ALA A 213 -15.80 5.15 -26.21
C ALA A 213 -15.77 6.07 -24.99
N MET A 214 -16.93 6.46 -24.44
CA MET A 214 -17.01 7.22 -23.18
C MET A 214 -16.41 6.45 -22.01
N ALA A 215 -16.75 5.17 -21.86
CA ALA A 215 -16.15 4.30 -20.83
C ALA A 215 -14.63 4.16 -20.99
N SER A 216 -14.11 4.30 -22.21
CA SER A 216 -12.67 4.29 -22.53
C SER A 216 -12.01 5.67 -22.34
N GLY A 217 -12.77 6.68 -21.93
CA GLY A 217 -12.30 8.01 -21.60
C GLY A 217 -12.61 9.11 -22.61
N ALA A 218 -13.44 8.88 -23.63
CA ALA A 218 -13.92 9.96 -24.50
C ALA A 218 -14.80 10.94 -23.70
N ASP A 219 -14.73 12.23 -24.04
CA ASP A 219 -15.49 13.29 -23.38
C ASP A 219 -16.72 13.69 -24.21
N ILE A 220 -16.63 13.55 -25.53
CA ILE A 220 -17.67 13.94 -26.48
C ILE A 220 -17.81 12.87 -27.55
N ILE A 221 -19.04 12.55 -27.94
CA ILE A 221 -19.34 11.68 -29.08
C ILE A 221 -19.80 12.52 -30.26
N GLU A 222 -19.24 12.27 -31.45
CA GLU A 222 -19.75 12.78 -32.71
C GLU A 222 -20.39 11.63 -33.51
N LYS A 223 -21.67 11.79 -33.89
CA LYS A 223 -22.42 10.75 -34.60
C LYS A 223 -23.24 11.36 -35.73
N HIS A 224 -23.13 10.76 -36.92
CA HIS A 224 -23.93 11.18 -38.06
C HIS A 224 -25.40 10.84 -37.84
N VAL A 225 -26.31 11.69 -38.34
CA VAL A 225 -27.75 11.46 -38.28
C VAL A 225 -28.42 11.59 -39.63
N LEU A 226 -29.61 11.01 -39.79
CA LEU A 226 -30.42 11.14 -40.99
C LEU A 226 -31.90 11.37 -40.68
N LEU A 227 -32.64 11.83 -41.70
CA LEU A 227 -34.07 12.06 -41.63
C LEU A 227 -34.81 10.75 -41.90
N ASP A 228 -35.76 10.38 -41.04
CA ASP A 228 -36.52 9.13 -41.21
C ASP A 228 -37.60 9.24 -42.30
N SER A 229 -38.04 10.45 -42.60
CA SER A 229 -39.17 10.74 -43.49
C SER A 229 -38.79 10.99 -44.95
N MET A 230 -37.50 11.09 -45.29
CA MET A 230 -37.04 11.33 -46.66
C MET A 230 -35.85 10.43 -47.01
N GLU A 231 -35.67 10.16 -48.30
CA GLU A 231 -34.54 9.37 -48.78
C GLU A 231 -33.22 10.14 -48.60
N THR A 232 -32.26 9.53 -47.91
CA THR A 232 -30.91 10.07 -47.69
C THR A 232 -29.97 9.62 -48.81
N LYS A 233 -29.41 10.57 -49.56
CA LYS A 233 -28.54 10.30 -50.73
C LYS A 233 -27.09 9.97 -50.36
N TYR A 234 -26.50 10.72 -49.43
CA TYR A 234 -25.09 10.58 -49.03
C TYR A 234 -24.95 10.30 -47.53
N ASP A 235 -23.81 9.74 -47.10
CA ASP A 235 -23.47 9.44 -45.70
C ASP A 235 -24.42 8.51 -44.92
N LYS A 236 -25.45 7.94 -45.56
CA LYS A 236 -26.45 7.06 -44.93
C LYS A 236 -25.86 5.91 -44.10
N TYR A 237 -24.74 5.33 -44.54
CA TYR A 237 -24.15 4.13 -43.93
C TYR A 237 -23.75 4.33 -42.46
N SER A 238 -23.30 5.52 -42.06
CA SER A 238 -22.89 5.81 -40.67
C SER A 238 -23.93 6.63 -39.89
N SER A 239 -25.04 7.00 -40.54
CA SER A 239 -26.06 7.90 -39.99
C SER A 239 -27.18 7.16 -39.26
N LEU A 240 -27.43 7.55 -38.02
CA LEU A 240 -28.56 7.05 -37.22
C LEU A 240 -29.84 7.83 -37.52
N ASP A 241 -30.98 7.13 -37.58
CA ASP A 241 -32.28 7.81 -37.49
C ASP A 241 -32.59 8.25 -36.05
N ILE A 242 -33.71 8.94 -35.87
CA ILE A 242 -34.11 9.49 -34.57
C ILE A 242 -34.34 8.42 -33.49
N ALA A 243 -34.81 7.24 -33.88
CA ALA A 243 -35.08 6.15 -32.94
C ALA A 243 -33.76 5.54 -32.47
N GLN A 244 -32.86 5.21 -33.40
CA GLN A 244 -31.52 4.69 -33.09
C GLN A 244 -30.69 5.68 -32.27
N PHE A 245 -30.74 6.97 -32.61
CA PHE A 245 -30.04 8.00 -31.84
C PHE A 245 -30.62 8.14 -30.42
N THR A 246 -31.95 8.04 -30.26
CA THR A 246 -32.58 8.06 -28.92
C THR A 246 -32.12 6.87 -28.08
N GLU A 247 -32.10 5.67 -28.66
CA GLU A 247 -31.60 4.46 -27.99
C GLU A 247 -30.12 4.61 -27.57
N MET A 248 -29.28 5.14 -28.46
CA MET A 248 -27.86 5.43 -28.16
C MET A 248 -27.73 6.35 -26.94
N MET A 249 -28.57 7.40 -26.85
CA MET A 249 -28.56 8.33 -25.73
C MET A 249 -29.03 7.70 -24.42
N GLU A 250 -30.02 6.81 -24.47
CA GLU A 250 -30.47 6.05 -23.29
C GLU A 250 -29.35 5.14 -22.75
N ILE A 251 -28.60 4.49 -23.64
CA ILE A 251 -27.44 3.69 -23.24
C ILE A 251 -26.38 4.60 -22.59
N ILE A 252 -25.97 5.70 -23.25
CA ILE A 252 -24.95 6.60 -22.69
C ILE A 252 -25.35 7.08 -21.28
N ALA A 253 -26.60 7.52 -21.10
CA ALA A 253 -27.10 8.00 -19.81
C ALA A 253 -27.05 6.93 -18.71
N ASN A 254 -27.39 5.68 -19.03
CA ASN A 254 -27.37 4.59 -18.05
C ASN A 254 -25.95 4.23 -17.58
N PHE A 255 -24.93 4.46 -18.41
CA PHE A 255 -23.54 4.16 -18.06
C PHE A 255 -22.80 5.34 -17.41
N SER A 256 -23.22 6.59 -17.65
CA SER A 256 -22.56 7.76 -17.05
C SER A 256 -22.60 7.76 -15.52
N GLU A 257 -23.69 7.30 -14.91
CA GLU A 257 -23.83 7.21 -13.44
C GLU A 257 -22.86 6.20 -12.81
N LEU A 258 -22.38 5.21 -13.58
CA LEU A 258 -21.45 4.20 -13.07
C LEU A 258 -20.08 4.78 -12.73
N HIS A 259 -19.66 5.85 -13.42
CA HIS A 259 -18.38 6.51 -13.16
C HIS A 259 -18.38 7.32 -11.86
N GLU A 260 -19.54 7.67 -11.33
CA GLU A 260 -19.69 8.43 -10.08
C GLU A 260 -19.87 7.53 -8.86
N ALA A 261 -19.97 6.21 -9.04
CA ALA A 261 -20.15 5.27 -7.95
C ALA A 261 -18.95 5.26 -7.00
N GLY A 262 -19.23 5.27 -5.69
CA GLY A 262 -18.19 5.17 -4.67
C GLY A 262 -17.44 3.84 -4.72
N PHE A 263 -16.15 3.86 -4.31
CA PHE A 263 -15.26 2.69 -4.37
C PHE A 263 -15.78 1.44 -3.63
N ILE A 264 -16.51 1.62 -2.52
CA ILE A 264 -17.15 0.54 -1.76
C ILE A 264 -18.59 0.94 -1.46
N ASN A 265 -19.55 0.16 -1.95
CA ASN A 265 -20.96 0.40 -1.65
C ASN A 265 -21.42 -0.28 -0.34
N GLU A 266 -22.60 0.10 0.16
CA GLU A 266 -23.12 -0.44 1.44
C GLU A 266 -23.47 -1.94 1.36
N ARG A 267 -23.79 -2.46 0.17
CA ARG A 267 -24.07 -3.89 -0.01
C ARG A 267 -22.80 -4.72 0.17
N GLU A 268 -21.66 -4.25 -0.34
CA GLU A 268 -20.34 -4.88 -0.09
C GLU A 268 -19.98 -4.85 1.40
N ARG A 269 -20.17 -3.71 2.08
CA ARG A 269 -19.93 -3.59 3.53
C ARG A 269 -20.81 -4.56 4.32
N THR A 270 -22.09 -4.66 3.96
CA THR A 270 -23.04 -5.56 4.58
C THR A 270 -22.67 -7.03 4.34
N TYR A 271 -22.24 -7.38 3.13
CA TYR A 271 -21.77 -8.72 2.81
C TYR A 271 -20.61 -9.13 3.72
N LEU A 272 -19.56 -8.31 3.82
CA LEU A 272 -18.43 -8.59 4.70
C LEU A 272 -18.85 -8.67 6.17
N ARG A 273 -19.66 -7.72 6.66
CA ARG A 273 -20.16 -7.70 8.05
C ARG A 273 -20.88 -9.00 8.42
N ASN A 274 -21.64 -9.58 7.48
CA ASN A 274 -22.40 -10.80 7.70
C ASN A 274 -21.58 -12.08 7.45
N SER A 275 -20.52 -12.02 6.66
CA SER A 275 -19.71 -13.19 6.29
C SER A 275 -18.43 -13.35 7.12
N ILE A 276 -17.96 -12.29 7.78
CA ILE A 276 -16.69 -12.29 8.51
C ILE A 276 -16.71 -13.30 9.66
N MET A 277 -15.63 -14.08 9.74
CA MET A 277 -15.40 -15.02 10.84
C MET A 277 -14.67 -14.28 11.95
N LYS A 278 -15.18 -14.40 13.18
CA LYS A 278 -14.63 -13.77 14.37
C LYS A 278 -13.77 -14.78 15.14
N PRO A 279 -12.67 -14.34 15.76
CA PRO A 279 -11.88 -15.17 16.66
C PRO A 279 -12.65 -15.43 17.95
N ILE A 280 -12.71 -16.69 18.37
CA ILE A 280 -13.35 -17.17 19.59
C ILE A 280 -12.38 -18.08 20.30
N LEU A 281 -12.21 -17.93 21.61
CA LEU A 281 -11.27 -18.75 22.40
C LEU A 281 -11.61 -20.25 22.30
N LYS A 282 -10.60 -21.08 22.01
CA LYS A 282 -10.69 -22.55 21.97
C LYS A 282 -10.69 -23.20 23.36
N ALA A 283 -10.22 -22.50 24.37
CA ALA A 283 -10.08 -22.99 25.72
C ALA A 283 -10.09 -21.81 26.71
N ASP A 284 -10.32 -22.10 27.98
CA ASP A 284 -10.19 -21.13 29.07
C ASP A 284 -8.77 -20.55 29.11
N LYS A 285 -8.69 -19.25 29.39
CA LYS A 285 -7.46 -18.49 29.51
C LYS A 285 -7.45 -17.71 30.82
N VAL A 286 -6.34 -17.75 31.52
CA VAL A 286 -6.18 -17.04 32.78
C VAL A 286 -5.57 -15.65 32.57
N LYS A 287 -5.90 -14.72 33.46
CA LYS A 287 -5.27 -13.40 33.52
C LYS A 287 -3.75 -13.56 33.52
N GLY A 288 -3.04 -12.77 32.72
CA GLY A 288 -1.59 -12.79 32.59
C GLY A 288 -1.06 -13.81 31.59
N GLN A 289 -1.90 -14.71 31.07
CA GLN A 289 -1.50 -15.66 30.05
C GLN A 289 -1.28 -14.96 28.70
N MET A 290 -0.26 -15.43 27.97
CA MET A 290 -0.01 -15.04 26.59
C MET A 290 -1.01 -15.69 25.62
N LEU A 291 -1.15 -15.12 24.43
CA LEU A 291 -2.07 -15.59 23.40
C LEU A 291 -1.37 -15.76 22.05
N SER A 292 -1.67 -16.84 21.36
CA SER A 292 -1.34 -17.08 19.95
C SER A 292 -2.61 -16.99 19.11
N VAL A 293 -2.60 -16.10 18.12
CA VAL A 293 -3.75 -15.88 17.21
C VAL A 293 -4.08 -17.14 16.41
N ALA A 294 -3.07 -17.96 16.10
CA ALA A 294 -3.23 -19.21 15.35
C ALA A 294 -3.71 -20.36 16.25
N ASP A 295 -3.16 -20.46 17.46
CA ASP A 295 -3.36 -21.64 18.29
C ASP A 295 -4.57 -21.51 19.21
N ASP A 296 -4.85 -20.31 19.73
CA ASP A 296 -5.82 -20.13 20.81
C ASP A 296 -7.23 -19.78 20.35
N PHE A 297 -7.45 -19.55 19.06
CA PHE A 297 -8.74 -19.12 18.52
C PHE A 297 -9.29 -20.04 17.44
N ASP A 298 -10.58 -20.34 17.54
CA ASP A 298 -11.40 -20.79 16.44
C ASP A 298 -11.95 -19.57 15.70
N TYR A 299 -12.01 -19.65 14.38
CA TYR A 299 -12.64 -18.63 13.55
C TYR A 299 -14.03 -19.11 13.19
N LYS A 300 -15.06 -18.40 13.65
CA LYS A 300 -16.47 -18.78 13.42
C LYS A 300 -17.30 -17.55 13.08
N ARG A 301 -18.31 -17.71 12.24
CA ARG A 301 -19.34 -16.66 12.09
C ARG A 301 -20.14 -16.60 13.39
N SER A 302 -20.17 -15.45 14.02
CA SER A 302 -20.75 -15.30 15.36
C SER A 302 -21.37 -13.93 15.58
N GLY A 303 -22.46 -13.90 16.36
CA GLY A 303 -23.09 -12.67 16.85
C GLY A 303 -22.32 -12.01 18.00
N LEU A 304 -21.27 -12.66 18.53
CA LEU A 304 -20.45 -12.10 19.60
C LEU A 304 -19.77 -10.81 19.16
N ASN A 305 -19.72 -9.83 20.05
CA ASN A 305 -18.92 -8.63 19.86
C ASN A 305 -17.50 -8.91 20.38
N GLY A 306 -16.49 -8.46 19.63
CA GLY A 306 -15.09 -8.63 20.00
C GLY A 306 -14.17 -8.17 18.89
N LEU A 307 -12.89 -8.15 19.21
CA LEU A 307 -11.81 -7.79 18.31
C LEU A 307 -11.70 -8.82 17.17
N ASN A 308 -11.33 -8.34 15.98
CA ASN A 308 -10.92 -9.20 14.88
C ASN A 308 -9.46 -9.66 15.03
N SER A 309 -9.02 -10.58 14.18
CA SER A 309 -7.66 -11.15 14.24
C SER A 309 -6.57 -10.08 14.19
N LYS A 310 -6.73 -9.07 13.33
CA LYS A 310 -5.75 -8.00 13.19
C LYS A 310 -5.64 -7.19 14.48
N GLU A 311 -6.78 -6.82 15.08
CA GLU A 311 -6.79 -6.06 16.32
C GLU A 311 -6.17 -6.85 17.49
N ILE A 312 -6.36 -8.17 17.54
CA ILE A 312 -5.70 -9.03 18.53
C ILE A 312 -4.19 -9.11 18.24
N SER A 313 -3.78 -9.34 16.98
CA SER A 313 -2.37 -9.36 16.57
C SER A 313 -1.65 -8.05 16.90
N ASP A 314 -2.27 -6.90 16.61
CA ASP A 314 -1.70 -5.58 16.91
C ASP A 314 -1.45 -5.41 18.41
N ARG A 315 -2.33 -5.95 19.27
CA ARG A 315 -2.16 -5.93 20.73
C ARG A 315 -1.01 -6.81 21.20
N ILE A 316 -0.91 -8.03 20.66
CA ILE A 316 0.18 -8.97 20.94
C ILE A 316 1.53 -8.37 20.51
N ALA A 317 1.62 -7.84 19.29
CA ALA A 317 2.80 -7.12 18.81
C ALA A 317 3.11 -5.87 19.65
N GLY A 318 2.07 -5.25 20.21
CA GLY A 318 2.17 -4.19 21.21
C GLY A 318 2.50 -4.67 22.62
N PHE A 319 2.98 -5.90 22.84
CA PHE A 319 3.31 -6.48 24.15
C PHE A 319 2.17 -6.42 25.17
N HIS A 320 0.95 -6.72 24.75
CA HIS A 320 -0.20 -6.86 25.65
C HIS A 320 -0.48 -8.31 25.99
N ILE A 321 -0.99 -8.52 27.20
CA ILE A 321 -1.43 -9.82 27.74
C ILE A 321 -2.84 -9.69 28.30
N LEU A 322 -3.47 -10.83 28.61
CA LEU A 322 -4.79 -10.84 29.21
C LEU A 322 -4.79 -10.14 30.59
N SER A 323 -5.73 -9.22 30.79
CA SER A 323 -5.92 -8.50 32.05
C SER A 323 -6.91 -9.21 32.99
N THR A 324 -7.70 -10.15 32.45
CA THR A 324 -8.78 -10.89 33.13
C THR A 324 -8.79 -12.35 32.68
N ASN A 325 -9.45 -13.22 33.47
CA ASN A 325 -9.74 -14.58 33.04
C ASN A 325 -10.84 -14.56 31.97
N LYS A 326 -10.72 -15.43 30.96
CA LYS A 326 -11.65 -15.56 29.85
C LYS A 326 -11.96 -17.03 29.61
N ASN A 327 -13.20 -17.32 29.25
CA ASN A 327 -13.65 -18.70 29.09
C ASN A 327 -13.61 -19.12 27.61
N GLU A 328 -13.56 -20.43 27.37
CA GLU A 328 -13.82 -21.02 26.06
C GLU A 328 -15.13 -20.47 25.46
N GLY A 329 -15.14 -20.22 24.15
CA GLY A 329 -16.32 -19.73 23.46
C GLY A 329 -16.52 -18.21 23.52
N GLU A 330 -15.69 -17.47 24.26
CA GLU A 330 -15.75 -16.01 24.31
C GLU A 330 -14.95 -15.34 23.19
N ALA A 331 -15.44 -14.18 22.74
CA ALA A 331 -14.68 -13.25 21.93
C ALA A 331 -14.01 -12.21 22.83
N LEU A 332 -12.78 -11.82 22.49
CA LEU A 332 -12.01 -10.87 23.30
C LEU A 332 -12.36 -9.42 22.95
N GLN A 333 -12.38 -8.58 23.98
CA GLN A 333 -12.57 -7.13 23.87
C GLN A 333 -11.25 -6.39 24.07
N ALA A 334 -11.21 -5.12 23.66
CA ALA A 334 -10.08 -4.24 23.91
C ALA A 334 -9.68 -4.15 25.39
N THR A 335 -10.66 -4.18 26.29
CA THR A 335 -10.50 -4.09 27.75
C THR A 335 -9.95 -5.36 28.39
N ASP A 336 -9.99 -6.48 27.68
CA ASP A 336 -9.46 -7.77 28.15
C ASP A 336 -7.93 -7.82 28.08
N PHE A 337 -7.28 -6.76 27.58
CA PHE A 337 -5.84 -6.66 27.45
C PHE A 337 -5.26 -5.57 28.35
N LYS A 338 -4.07 -5.81 28.88
CA LYS A 338 -3.19 -4.80 29.49
C LYS A 338 -1.80 -4.87 28.90
N LYS A 339 -1.05 -3.77 28.92
CA LYS A 339 0.38 -3.79 28.59
C LYS A 339 1.10 -4.65 29.63
N ALA A 340 1.99 -5.54 29.17
CA ALA A 340 2.79 -6.37 30.07
C ALA A 340 3.80 -5.51 30.83
N ASN A 341 4.02 -5.84 32.10
CA ASN A 341 5.17 -5.36 32.86
C ASN A 341 6.36 -6.31 32.62
N ILE A 342 7.40 -5.82 31.95
CA ILE A 342 8.52 -6.62 31.46
C ILE A 342 9.79 -6.19 32.21
N ALA A 343 10.52 -7.13 32.79
CA ALA A 343 11.77 -6.83 33.49
C ALA A 343 12.92 -7.68 32.99
N VAL A 344 14.11 -7.10 32.90
CA VAL A 344 15.36 -7.85 32.80
C VAL A 344 15.95 -8.04 34.19
N ILE A 345 16.25 -9.28 34.53
CA ILE A 345 16.85 -9.64 35.83
C ILE A 345 18.22 -10.25 35.55
N SER A 346 19.26 -9.57 36.04
CA SER A 346 20.65 -9.99 35.95
C SER A 346 21.08 -10.62 37.28
N ALA A 347 21.31 -11.93 37.28
CA ALA A 347 21.81 -12.62 38.47
C ALA A 347 23.32 -12.40 38.65
N CYS A 348 23.74 -12.03 39.86
CA CYS A 348 25.16 -11.81 40.19
C CYS A 348 25.51 -12.27 41.62
N ARG A 349 26.65 -12.94 41.78
CA ARG A 349 27.28 -13.29 43.06
C ARG A 349 28.79 -13.14 42.94
N LEU A 350 29.50 -12.89 44.04
CA LEU A 350 30.96 -12.75 44.08
C LEU A 350 31.70 -14.07 44.34
N LYS A 351 30.96 -15.16 44.53
CA LYS A 351 31.47 -16.53 44.76
C LYS A 351 31.98 -17.19 43.47
N SER A 352 33.07 -16.68 42.89
CA SER A 352 33.78 -17.29 41.76
C SER A 352 35.06 -17.97 42.21
N SER A 353 35.31 -19.20 41.72
CA SER A 353 36.51 -19.99 42.05
C SER A 353 37.66 -19.79 41.08
N ARG A 354 37.37 -19.62 39.78
CA ARG A 354 38.34 -19.49 38.70
C ARG A 354 38.93 -18.07 38.64
N LEU A 355 38.05 -17.09 38.47
CA LEU A 355 38.38 -15.66 38.52
C LEU A 355 37.69 -15.01 39.72
N LYS A 356 38.42 -14.84 40.83
CA LYS A 356 37.84 -14.34 42.10
C LYS A 356 37.27 -12.94 41.93
N GLN A 357 36.06 -12.72 42.46
CA GLN A 357 35.35 -11.42 42.41
C GLN A 357 35.22 -10.83 40.99
N LYS A 358 35.11 -11.69 39.96
CA LYS A 358 35.06 -11.30 38.52
C LYS A 358 34.13 -10.13 38.20
N ALA A 359 32.97 -10.05 38.85
CA ALA A 359 31.99 -8.99 38.66
C ALA A 359 32.53 -7.59 39.00
N LEU A 360 33.51 -7.49 39.91
CA LEU A 360 34.14 -6.25 40.35
C LEU A 360 35.39 -5.88 39.55
N LEU A 361 35.88 -6.77 38.70
CA LEU A 361 37.04 -6.51 37.85
C LEU A 361 36.62 -5.62 36.67
N ASN A 362 37.50 -4.70 36.28
CA ASN A 362 37.17 -3.72 35.26
C ASN A 362 37.30 -4.28 33.83
N ILE A 363 36.32 -3.95 33.00
CA ILE A 363 36.41 -3.96 31.54
C ILE A 363 36.54 -2.49 31.13
N GLY A 364 37.76 -2.10 30.76
CA GLY A 364 38.09 -0.68 30.58
C GLY A 364 37.97 0.09 31.88
N ASP A 365 37.11 1.11 31.88
CA ASP A 365 36.91 2.01 33.02
C ASP A 365 35.79 1.58 33.97
N LEU A 366 35.02 0.54 33.62
CA LEU A 366 33.86 0.11 34.39
C LEU A 366 34.03 -1.31 34.96
N PRO A 367 33.62 -1.56 36.21
CA PRO A 367 33.46 -2.91 36.74
C PRO A 367 32.56 -3.75 35.82
N SER A 368 32.89 -5.02 35.63
CA SER A 368 32.23 -5.90 34.65
C SER A 368 30.70 -5.95 34.84
N VAL A 369 30.22 -6.01 36.09
CA VAL A 369 28.78 -5.95 36.38
C VAL A 369 28.16 -4.63 35.96
N SER A 370 28.82 -3.50 36.24
CA SER A 370 28.37 -2.16 35.81
C SER A 370 28.38 -2.03 34.29
N PHE A 371 29.38 -2.63 33.61
CA PHE A 371 29.45 -2.65 32.15
C PHE A 371 28.29 -3.44 31.54
N SER A 372 27.96 -4.61 32.09
CA SER A 372 26.81 -5.41 31.67
C SER A 372 25.49 -4.65 31.91
N LEU A 373 25.31 -4.08 33.10
CA LEU A 373 24.12 -3.30 33.45
C LEU A 373 23.93 -2.06 32.57
N LYS A 374 25.03 -1.40 32.17
CA LYS A 374 24.99 -0.32 31.17
C LYS A 374 24.31 -0.75 29.88
N ASN A 375 24.67 -1.92 29.36
CA ASN A 375 24.08 -2.44 28.13
C ASN A 375 22.61 -2.85 28.32
N LEU A 376 22.27 -3.42 29.47
CA LEU A 376 20.88 -3.75 29.81
C LEU A 376 19.99 -2.51 29.95
N CYS A 377 20.52 -1.40 30.46
CA CYS A 377 19.80 -0.12 30.52
C CYS A 377 19.42 0.45 29.14
N ARG A 378 20.00 -0.07 28.06
CA ARG A 378 19.66 0.32 26.67
C ARG A 378 18.50 -0.49 26.12
N PHE A 379 18.00 -1.49 26.84
CA PHE A 379 16.94 -2.35 26.33
C PHE A 379 15.63 -1.58 26.20
N THR A 380 15.02 -1.64 25.02
CA THR A 380 13.72 -1.04 24.76
C THR A 380 12.60 -2.02 25.09
N ASN A 381 11.38 -1.53 25.33
CA ASN A 381 10.23 -2.38 25.73
C ASN A 381 10.46 -3.18 27.03
N VAL A 382 11.36 -2.70 27.90
CA VAL A 382 11.60 -3.22 29.25
C VAL A 382 11.29 -2.12 30.25
N ASN A 383 10.54 -2.46 31.29
CA ASN A 383 10.12 -1.54 32.35
C ASN A 383 11.17 -1.43 33.48
N HIS A 384 11.86 -2.52 33.77
CA HIS A 384 12.78 -2.61 34.90
C HIS A 384 14.08 -3.35 34.54
N VAL A 385 15.20 -2.81 34.99
CA VAL A 385 16.51 -3.50 35.01
C VAL A 385 16.84 -3.81 36.46
N ILE A 386 17.07 -5.08 36.78
CA ILE A 386 17.23 -5.55 38.15
C ILE A 386 18.56 -6.28 38.29
N LEU A 387 19.38 -5.89 39.27
CA LEU A 387 20.55 -6.64 39.72
C LEU A 387 20.13 -7.50 40.92
N ALA A 388 20.02 -8.82 40.71
CA ALA A 388 19.59 -9.76 41.74
C ALA A 388 20.79 -10.54 42.33
N THR A 389 21.03 -10.37 43.62
CA THR A 389 22.13 -11.01 44.35
C THR A 389 21.68 -11.76 45.61
N SER A 390 22.61 -12.35 46.37
CA SER A 390 22.27 -13.05 47.61
C SER A 390 22.22 -12.14 48.83
N THR A 391 21.63 -12.62 49.92
CA THR A 391 21.67 -11.97 51.23
C THR A 391 22.99 -12.18 51.99
N LEU A 392 23.97 -12.89 51.43
CA LEU A 392 25.27 -13.12 52.07
C LEU A 392 26.09 -11.82 52.10
N GLU A 393 26.78 -11.57 53.21
CA GLU A 393 27.61 -10.37 53.38
C GLU A 393 28.73 -10.28 52.34
N THR A 394 29.21 -11.43 51.85
CA THR A 394 30.23 -11.48 50.79
C THR A 394 29.77 -10.87 49.47
N ASP A 395 28.45 -10.81 49.23
CA ASP A 395 27.85 -10.24 48.01
C ASP A 395 27.37 -8.79 48.22
N ALA A 396 27.35 -8.30 49.47
CA ALA A 396 26.90 -6.95 49.83
C ALA A 396 27.58 -5.81 49.04
N PRO A 397 28.87 -5.88 48.65
CA PRO A 397 29.50 -4.82 47.85
C PRO A 397 28.81 -4.56 46.51
N LEU A 398 28.09 -5.52 45.92
CA LEU A 398 27.44 -5.37 44.60
C LEU A 398 26.41 -4.23 44.54
N LYS A 399 25.90 -3.78 45.69
CA LYS A 399 24.96 -2.65 45.78
C LYS A 399 25.57 -1.33 45.25
N ASP A 400 26.90 -1.21 45.29
CA ASP A 400 27.62 0.00 44.89
C ASP A 400 28.02 -0.03 43.40
N TYR A 401 27.64 -1.09 42.67
CA TYR A 401 28.04 -1.34 41.27
C TYR A 401 26.83 -1.52 40.33
N THR A 402 25.78 -0.71 40.52
CA THR A 402 24.53 -0.80 39.74
C THR A 402 24.55 -0.04 38.42
N TYR A 403 25.67 0.61 38.07
CA TYR A 403 25.83 1.53 36.94
C TYR A 403 24.98 2.82 36.99
N SER A 404 23.71 2.75 37.36
CA SER A 404 22.82 3.90 37.52
C SER A 404 21.79 3.70 38.62
N ASP A 405 21.20 4.81 39.10
CA ASP A 405 20.10 4.78 40.09
C ASP A 405 18.80 4.14 39.55
N ALA A 406 18.71 3.95 38.23
CA ALA A 406 17.56 3.31 37.59
C ALA A 406 17.58 1.78 37.73
N VAL A 407 18.74 1.19 38.06
CA VAL A 407 18.87 -0.25 38.27
C VAL A 407 18.41 -0.60 39.68
N ILE A 408 17.43 -1.48 39.76
CA ILE A 408 16.86 -1.95 41.02
C ILE A 408 17.79 -3.01 41.61
N PHE A 409 18.31 -2.76 42.80
CA PHE A 409 19.11 -3.74 43.53
C PHE A 409 18.21 -4.64 44.41
N HIS A 410 18.28 -5.95 44.19
CA HIS A 410 17.49 -6.93 44.93
C HIS A 410 18.38 -8.00 45.55
N ARG A 411 18.07 -8.42 46.78
CA ARG A 411 18.74 -9.50 47.48
C ARG A 411 17.74 -10.57 47.89
N GLY A 412 18.10 -11.84 47.68
CA GLY A 412 17.30 -12.98 48.14
C GLY A 412 18.14 -14.21 48.44
N ASP A 413 17.52 -15.38 48.39
CA ASP A 413 18.14 -16.65 48.80
C ASP A 413 19.46 -16.90 48.03
N PRO A 414 20.56 -17.30 48.72
CA PRO A 414 21.84 -17.54 48.09
C PRO A 414 21.86 -18.70 47.09
N GLU A 415 21.11 -19.76 47.32
CA GLU A 415 21.17 -21.00 46.54
C GLU A 415 19.90 -21.21 45.69
N ASP A 416 18.73 -20.75 46.14
CA ASP A 416 17.49 -20.78 45.37
C ASP A 416 17.32 -19.51 44.52
N VAL A 417 17.92 -19.55 43.33
CA VAL A 417 17.86 -18.44 42.36
C VAL A 417 16.43 -18.23 41.86
N ILE A 418 15.62 -19.30 41.69
CA ILE A 418 14.23 -19.15 41.24
C ILE A 418 13.41 -18.40 42.29
N GLN A 419 13.56 -18.72 43.58
CA GLN A 419 12.88 -18.00 44.65
C GLN A 419 13.28 -16.53 44.69
N ARG A 420 14.59 -16.24 44.56
CA ARG A 420 15.10 -14.87 44.47
C ARG A 420 14.49 -14.07 43.32
N TYR A 421 14.26 -14.69 42.16
CA TYR A 421 13.56 -14.05 41.05
C TYR A 421 12.08 -13.84 41.37
N LEU A 422 11.40 -14.85 41.92
CA LEU A 422 9.98 -14.77 42.26
C LEU A 422 9.69 -13.70 43.32
N ASP A 423 10.59 -13.48 44.26
CA ASP A 423 10.45 -12.42 45.27
C ASP A 423 10.29 -11.04 44.63
N ILE A 424 11.21 -10.66 43.74
CA ILE A 424 11.14 -9.36 43.06
C ILE A 424 10.04 -9.32 41.98
N ILE A 425 9.74 -10.45 41.32
CA ILE A 425 8.63 -10.57 40.37
C ILE A 425 7.30 -10.26 41.04
N ARG A 426 7.06 -10.81 42.24
CA ARG A 426 5.83 -10.57 43.02
C ARG A 426 5.76 -9.15 43.53
N GLU A 427 6.88 -8.61 44.02
CA GLU A 427 6.99 -7.23 44.52
C GLU A 427 6.62 -6.21 43.43
N LEU A 428 7.22 -6.34 42.24
CA LEU A 428 7.01 -5.41 41.13
C LEU A 428 5.84 -5.79 40.21
N ARG A 429 5.19 -6.93 40.47
CA ARG A 429 4.12 -7.50 39.62
C ARG A 429 4.58 -7.64 38.17
N ILE A 430 5.76 -8.21 37.97
CA ILE A 430 6.32 -8.48 36.65
C ILE A 430 5.52 -9.61 35.99
N ASP A 431 5.17 -9.42 34.73
CA ASP A 431 4.45 -10.41 33.93
C ASP A 431 5.41 -11.27 33.09
N VAL A 432 6.47 -10.65 32.56
CA VAL A 432 7.47 -11.29 31.68
C VAL A 432 8.88 -10.94 32.16
N VAL A 433 9.73 -11.96 32.26
CA VAL A 433 11.10 -11.85 32.75
C VAL A 433 12.06 -12.16 31.61
N ILE A 434 13.05 -11.30 31.43
CA ILE A 434 14.22 -11.54 30.60
C ILE A 434 15.36 -11.91 31.56
N ARG A 435 15.73 -13.20 31.61
CA ARG A 435 16.83 -13.70 32.43
C ARG A 435 18.16 -13.51 31.70
N VAL A 436 19.11 -12.92 32.42
CA VAL A 436 20.50 -12.77 32.00
C VAL A 436 21.44 -13.02 33.19
N THR A 437 22.73 -13.21 32.93
CA THR A 437 23.76 -13.35 33.95
C THR A 437 24.76 -12.20 33.87
N ALA A 438 25.21 -11.69 35.01
CA ALA A 438 26.06 -10.50 35.08
C ALA A 438 27.48 -10.69 34.52
N ASP A 439 27.87 -11.94 34.24
CA ASP A 439 29.13 -12.28 33.60
C ASP A 439 29.09 -12.16 32.07
N ASN A 440 27.95 -11.80 31.49
CA ASN A 440 27.79 -11.56 30.07
C ASN A 440 27.78 -10.04 29.79
N PRO A 441 28.92 -9.42 29.43
CA PRO A 441 29.00 -7.96 29.25
C PRO A 441 28.37 -7.45 27.94
N TYR A 442 28.32 -8.27 26.88
CA TYR A 442 27.92 -7.83 25.53
C TYR A 442 26.49 -8.27 25.15
N LEU A 443 25.55 -8.13 26.08
CA LEU A 443 24.12 -8.39 25.84
C LEU A 443 23.53 -7.30 24.92
N ASP A 444 22.76 -7.71 23.91
CA ASP A 444 22.34 -6.85 22.81
C ASP A 444 20.82 -6.63 22.77
N ASN A 445 20.41 -5.38 22.57
CA ASN A 445 18.99 -5.03 22.53
C ASN A 445 18.28 -5.62 21.31
N GLU A 446 18.92 -5.76 20.15
CA GLU A 446 18.24 -6.30 18.97
C GLU A 446 17.92 -7.80 19.16
N ILE A 447 18.85 -8.58 19.71
CA ILE A 447 18.58 -9.97 20.12
C ILE A 447 17.37 -10.00 21.07
N CYS A 448 17.35 -9.10 22.05
CA CYS A 448 16.23 -8.98 22.99
C CYS A 448 14.90 -8.70 22.28
N GLN A 449 14.85 -7.72 21.39
CA GLN A 449 13.62 -7.38 20.69
C GLN A 449 13.14 -8.50 19.75
N ILE A 450 14.06 -9.22 19.08
CA ILE A 450 13.72 -10.37 18.23
C ILE A 450 13.05 -11.46 19.07
N LEU A 451 13.67 -11.84 20.19
CA LEU A 451 13.14 -12.88 21.06
C LEU A 451 11.85 -12.45 21.75
N LEU A 452 11.76 -11.19 22.20
CA LEU A 452 10.58 -10.67 22.88
C LEU A 452 9.37 -10.63 21.95
N LYS A 453 9.55 -10.13 20.72
CA LYS A 453 8.50 -10.18 19.70
C LYS A 453 8.02 -11.61 19.45
N SER A 454 8.95 -12.52 19.21
CA SER A 454 8.62 -13.93 18.96
C SER A 454 7.95 -14.61 20.15
N HIS A 455 8.35 -14.28 21.39
CA HIS A 455 7.74 -14.78 22.61
C HIS A 455 6.26 -14.41 22.71
N PHE A 456 5.91 -13.15 22.45
CA PHE A 456 4.53 -12.70 22.47
C PHE A 456 3.72 -13.28 21.30
N GLU A 457 4.26 -13.27 20.08
CA GLU A 457 3.55 -13.79 18.88
C GLU A 457 3.27 -15.29 18.94
N SER A 458 4.21 -16.08 19.48
CA SER A 458 4.02 -17.51 19.68
C SER A 458 3.16 -17.84 20.90
N GLY A 459 2.94 -16.90 21.80
CA GLY A 459 2.28 -17.14 23.08
C GLY A 459 3.03 -18.14 23.96
N ALA A 460 4.36 -18.17 23.88
CA ALA A 460 5.21 -19.13 24.58
C ALA A 460 5.32 -18.85 26.08
N ASP A 461 5.65 -19.89 26.85
CA ASP A 461 6.00 -19.80 28.27
C ASP A 461 7.49 -19.49 28.48
N TYR A 462 8.32 -20.00 27.58
CA TYR A 462 9.76 -19.81 27.54
C TYR A 462 10.23 -19.60 26.10
N THR A 463 11.05 -18.59 25.89
CA THR A 463 11.69 -18.30 24.61
C THR A 463 13.18 -18.09 24.77
N ALA A 464 13.99 -18.67 23.88
CA ALA A 464 15.41 -18.39 23.78
C ALA A 464 15.89 -18.51 22.33
N ALA A 465 17.10 -18.03 22.04
CA ALA A 465 17.72 -18.33 20.77
C ALA A 465 18.11 -19.81 20.71
N ARG A 466 17.89 -20.46 19.56
CA ARG A 466 18.37 -21.82 19.30
C ARG A 466 19.89 -21.86 19.30
N ASN A 467 20.51 -20.89 18.64
CA ASN A 467 21.95 -20.70 18.57
C ASN A 467 22.27 -19.21 18.75
N ALA A 468 23.34 -18.93 19.50
CA ALA A 468 23.92 -17.60 19.67
C ALA A 468 25.38 -17.77 20.10
N SER A 469 26.21 -16.75 19.90
CA SER A 469 27.54 -16.72 20.49
C SER A 469 27.47 -16.90 22.02
N VAL A 470 28.44 -17.60 22.61
CA VAL A 470 28.42 -17.87 24.05
C VAL A 470 28.48 -16.54 24.81
N GLY A 471 27.54 -16.33 25.74
CA GLY A 471 27.44 -15.08 26.52
C GLY A 471 26.61 -13.98 25.89
N THR A 472 25.97 -14.19 24.72
CA THR A 472 25.06 -13.20 24.11
C THR A 472 23.58 -13.61 24.14
N ASN A 473 23.29 -14.87 24.43
CA ASN A 473 21.92 -15.36 24.51
C ASN A 473 21.20 -14.81 25.75
N ILE A 474 19.88 -14.64 25.62
CA ILE A 474 18.98 -14.28 26.71
C ILE A 474 17.79 -15.23 26.71
N GLU A 475 17.13 -15.33 27.86
CA GLU A 475 15.97 -16.20 28.00
C GLU A 475 14.77 -15.37 28.46
N ILE A 476 13.62 -15.59 27.85
CA ILE A 476 12.38 -14.87 28.15
C ILE A 476 11.39 -15.85 28.73
N MET A 477 10.81 -15.53 29.88
CA MET A 477 9.93 -16.41 30.65
C MET A 477 8.69 -15.66 31.12
N ASN A 478 7.53 -16.30 31.06
CA ASN A 478 6.35 -15.80 31.76
C ASN A 478 6.52 -15.99 33.27
N ALA A 479 6.17 -14.97 34.06
CA ALA A 479 6.20 -15.05 35.52
C ALA A 479 5.38 -16.23 36.05
N GLN A 480 4.22 -16.50 35.45
CA GLN A 480 3.36 -17.64 35.81
C GLN A 480 3.99 -18.99 35.52
N ALA A 481 4.78 -19.09 34.44
CA ALA A 481 5.48 -20.31 34.10
C ALA A 481 6.58 -20.59 35.13
N LEU A 482 7.28 -19.55 35.60
CA LEU A 482 8.26 -19.67 36.68
C LEU A 482 7.61 -20.05 38.03
N GLU A 483 6.44 -19.48 38.36
CA GLU A 483 5.64 -19.90 39.53
C GLU A 483 5.23 -21.38 39.42
N LYS A 484 4.85 -21.83 38.23
CA LYS A 484 4.53 -23.24 37.97
C LYS A 484 5.75 -24.13 38.19
N VAL A 485 6.93 -23.75 37.71
CA VAL A 485 8.18 -24.46 38.02
C VAL A 485 8.35 -24.56 39.55
N LYS A 486 8.26 -23.45 40.27
CA LYS A 486 8.42 -23.44 41.74
C LYS A 486 7.40 -24.31 42.48
N SER A 487 6.18 -24.42 41.96
CA SER A 487 5.15 -25.29 42.55
C SER A 487 5.49 -26.79 42.44
N HIS A 488 6.20 -27.20 41.39
CA HIS A 488 6.68 -28.58 41.20
C HIS A 488 8.00 -28.84 41.92
N PHE A 489 8.83 -27.80 42.13
CA PHE A 489 10.14 -27.90 42.76
C PHE A 489 10.27 -26.92 43.95
N PRO A 490 9.71 -27.25 45.13
CA PRO A 490 9.76 -26.37 46.29
C PRO A 490 11.19 -26.04 46.76
N ASN A 491 12.13 -26.99 46.64
CA ASN A 491 13.56 -26.79 46.86
C ASN A 491 14.25 -26.86 45.50
N ALA A 492 14.31 -25.75 44.76
CA ALA A 492 14.77 -25.74 43.38
C ALA A 492 16.30 -25.93 43.29
N ASP A 493 16.74 -27.18 43.43
CA ASP A 493 18.14 -27.59 43.30
C ASP A 493 18.70 -27.14 41.95
N TYR A 494 19.93 -26.63 41.92
CA TYR A 494 20.55 -26.13 40.68
C TYR A 494 19.74 -25.06 39.94
N SER A 495 18.92 -24.28 40.66
CA SER A 495 18.07 -23.20 40.10
C SER A 495 18.85 -22.10 39.36
N GLU A 496 20.16 -22.06 39.46
CA GLU A 496 21.01 -21.24 38.58
C GLU A 496 20.92 -21.66 37.10
N TYR A 497 20.58 -22.93 36.81
CA TYR A 497 20.39 -23.49 35.46
C TYR A 497 18.90 -23.51 35.05
N MET A 498 18.18 -22.39 35.22
CA MET A 498 16.73 -22.29 34.99
C MET A 498 16.26 -22.85 33.63
N THR A 499 17.06 -22.72 32.58
CA THR A 499 16.82 -23.30 31.24
C THR A 499 16.30 -24.74 31.29
N TRP A 500 16.92 -25.58 32.12
CA TRP A 500 16.65 -27.02 32.16
C TRP A 500 15.26 -27.34 32.72
N TYR A 501 14.75 -26.52 33.64
CA TYR A 501 13.38 -26.64 34.16
C TYR A 501 12.31 -26.45 33.08
N PHE A 502 12.60 -25.72 32.01
CA PHE A 502 11.69 -25.57 30.88
C PHE A 502 11.97 -26.62 29.81
N MET A 503 13.24 -26.75 29.40
CA MET A 503 13.67 -27.62 28.31
C MET A 503 13.38 -29.10 28.56
N ASN A 504 13.46 -29.55 29.83
CA ASN A 504 13.16 -30.93 30.19
C ASN A 504 11.66 -31.21 30.36
N ASN A 505 10.80 -30.19 30.35
CA ASN A 505 9.38 -30.31 30.69
C ASN A 505 8.48 -29.71 29.59
N GLN A 506 8.79 -29.96 28.32
CA GLN A 506 8.06 -29.37 27.17
C GLN A 506 6.59 -29.81 27.09
N GLU A 507 6.24 -30.91 27.76
CA GLU A 507 4.84 -31.33 27.94
C GLU A 507 4.04 -30.41 28.88
N HIS A 508 4.72 -29.60 29.69
CA HIS A 508 4.13 -28.69 30.65
C HIS A 508 4.23 -27.22 30.26
N PHE A 509 5.11 -26.87 29.32
CA PHE A 509 5.43 -25.51 28.92
C PHE A 509 5.50 -25.36 27.41
N LYS A 510 4.95 -24.27 26.88
CA LYS A 510 5.12 -23.92 25.46
C LYS A 510 6.51 -23.31 25.25
N ILE A 511 7.40 -24.07 24.61
CA ILE A 511 8.78 -23.65 24.33
C ILE A 511 8.88 -23.08 22.93
N ASN A 512 9.55 -21.93 22.79
CA ASN A 512 9.84 -21.30 21.51
C ASN A 512 11.35 -21.06 21.34
N LEU A 513 11.98 -21.76 20.39
CA LEU A 513 13.39 -21.59 20.07
C LEU A 513 13.52 -20.85 18.74
N VAL A 514 14.15 -19.68 18.79
CA VAL A 514 14.21 -18.74 17.65
C VAL A 514 15.58 -18.81 16.98
N ASP A 515 15.60 -18.84 15.66
CA ASP A 515 16.83 -18.69 14.89
C ASP A 515 17.18 -17.20 14.76
N LEU A 516 18.33 -16.81 15.30
CA LEU A 516 18.81 -15.42 15.20
C LEU A 516 19.38 -15.14 13.81
N PRO A 517 19.40 -13.86 13.38
CA PRO A 517 20.16 -13.44 12.20
C PRO A 517 21.62 -13.92 12.28
N GLU A 518 22.17 -14.33 11.14
CA GLU A 518 23.49 -14.97 11.06
C GLU A 518 24.59 -14.14 11.74
N ILE A 519 24.52 -12.81 11.68
CA ILE A 519 25.48 -11.90 12.34
C ILE A 519 25.64 -12.18 13.85
N TYR A 520 24.60 -12.67 14.54
CA TYR A 520 24.63 -12.95 15.98
C TYR A 520 25.03 -14.38 16.33
N VAL A 521 25.23 -15.23 15.32
CA VAL A 521 25.61 -16.62 15.47
C VAL A 521 27.07 -16.77 15.03
N ARG A 522 27.98 -16.67 16.00
CA ARG A 522 29.43 -16.80 15.79
C ARG A 522 30.01 -17.77 16.82
N ASP A 523 31.12 -18.38 16.47
CA ASP A 523 31.89 -19.24 17.37
C ASP A 523 32.79 -18.41 18.30
N TYR A 524 32.17 -17.47 19.02
CA TYR A 524 32.85 -16.57 19.95
C TYR A 524 32.39 -16.82 21.38
N ARG A 525 33.34 -16.66 22.31
CA ARG A 525 33.10 -16.72 23.74
C ARG A 525 33.14 -15.32 24.36
N LEU A 526 31.96 -14.82 24.71
CA LEU A 526 31.72 -13.47 25.22
C LEU A 526 31.08 -13.49 26.64
N THR A 527 31.54 -14.40 27.49
CA THR A 527 31.21 -14.46 28.93
C THR A 527 32.50 -14.43 29.77
N LEU A 528 32.45 -13.83 30.96
CA LEU A 528 33.60 -13.63 31.85
C LEU A 528 33.66 -14.76 32.88
N ASP A 529 34.61 -15.69 32.78
CA ASP A 529 34.87 -16.70 33.83
C ASP A 529 36.36 -16.86 34.18
N TYR A 530 37.23 -16.56 33.22
CA TYR A 530 38.68 -16.77 33.29
C TYR A 530 39.45 -15.46 33.02
N ASP A 531 40.73 -15.42 33.40
CA ASP A 531 41.60 -14.26 33.14
C ASP A 531 41.72 -13.95 31.64
N GLU A 532 41.72 -14.99 30.80
CA GLU A 532 41.74 -14.88 29.33
C GLU A 532 40.50 -14.16 28.79
N ASP A 533 39.31 -14.38 29.39
CA ASP A 533 38.08 -13.67 29.04
C ASP A 533 38.23 -12.16 29.36
N LEU A 534 38.78 -11.84 30.54
CA LEU A 534 39.02 -10.44 30.95
C LEU A 534 40.06 -9.76 30.05
N GLN A 535 41.10 -10.48 29.65
CA GLN A 535 42.12 -10.00 28.72
C GLN A 535 41.50 -9.68 27.36
N LEU A 536 40.66 -10.57 26.83
CA LEU A 536 39.94 -10.34 25.57
C LEU A 536 39.05 -9.09 25.68
N PHE A 537 38.26 -8.96 26.74
CA PHE A 537 37.31 -7.85 26.88
C PHE A 537 37.99 -6.50 27.03
N ASN A 538 39.13 -6.44 27.71
CA ASN A 538 39.92 -5.21 27.79
C ASN A 538 40.55 -4.84 26.42
N GLN A 539 41.00 -5.82 25.62
CA GLN A 539 41.49 -5.55 24.26
C GLN A 539 40.37 -5.11 23.31
N ILE A 540 39.18 -5.71 23.40
CA ILE A 540 37.99 -5.28 22.67
C ILE A 540 37.66 -3.83 23.06
N HIS A 541 37.62 -3.55 24.37
CA HIS A 541 37.30 -2.22 24.86
C HIS A 541 38.32 -1.17 24.41
N GLU A 542 39.63 -1.45 24.51
CA GLU A 542 40.68 -0.55 24.04
C GLU A 542 40.48 -0.18 22.56
N LYS A 543 40.24 -1.18 21.70
CA LYS A 543 40.07 -1.00 20.25
C LYS A 543 38.76 -0.30 19.86
N LEU A 544 37.71 -0.41 20.69
CA LEU A 544 36.39 0.18 20.41
C LEU A 544 36.06 1.42 21.26
N SER A 545 36.92 1.80 22.21
CA SER A 545 36.70 2.91 23.14
C SER A 545 36.43 4.25 22.45
N GLY A 546 36.94 4.45 21.23
CA GLY A 546 36.67 5.62 20.40
C GLY A 546 35.29 5.66 19.75
N ILE A 547 34.52 4.57 19.82
CA ILE A 547 33.14 4.46 19.32
C ILE A 547 32.19 4.60 20.51
N PRO A 548 31.44 5.72 20.62
CA PRO A 548 30.49 5.90 21.70
C PRO A 548 29.44 4.79 21.72
N ASP A 549 29.27 4.14 22.87
CA ASP A 549 28.27 3.10 23.12
C ASP A 549 28.22 2.01 22.05
N TYR A 550 29.40 1.53 21.62
CA TYR A 550 29.53 0.42 20.68
C TYR A 550 28.64 -0.77 21.05
N THR A 551 28.17 -1.46 20.02
CA THR A 551 27.16 -2.53 20.08
C THR A 551 27.81 -3.90 19.98
N LEU A 552 27.03 -4.97 20.17
CA LEU A 552 27.51 -6.33 19.90
C LEU A 552 27.93 -6.51 18.44
N LYS A 553 27.28 -5.82 17.49
CA LYS A 553 27.69 -5.85 16.08
C LYS A 553 29.09 -5.29 15.87
N ASP A 554 29.45 -4.22 16.58
CA ASP A 554 30.79 -3.64 16.50
C ASP A 554 31.84 -4.60 17.09
N VAL A 555 31.51 -5.28 18.19
CA VAL A 555 32.35 -6.34 18.78
C VAL A 555 32.54 -7.49 17.80
N ILE A 556 31.47 -7.97 17.19
CA ILE A 556 31.52 -9.07 16.21
C ILE A 556 32.33 -8.66 14.98
N ALA A 557 32.11 -7.46 14.44
CA ALA A 557 32.87 -6.95 13.31
C ALA A 557 34.37 -6.82 13.63
N LEU A 558 34.72 -6.42 14.85
CA LEU A 558 36.11 -6.39 15.31
C LEU A 558 36.71 -7.80 15.34
N LEU A 559 36.01 -8.77 15.92
CA LEU A 559 36.50 -10.14 16.05
C LEU A 559 36.58 -10.86 14.69
N ASP A 560 35.63 -10.62 13.78
CA ASP A 560 35.66 -11.11 12.40
C ASP A 560 36.91 -10.58 11.66
N ALA A 561 37.29 -9.32 11.92
CA ALA A 561 38.46 -8.68 11.30
C ALA A 561 39.80 -9.01 12.00
N ASN A 562 39.78 -9.56 13.22
CA ASN A 562 40.98 -9.84 14.02
C ASN A 562 40.86 -11.26 14.64
N PRO A 563 40.98 -12.34 13.84
CA PRO A 563 40.77 -13.71 14.33
C PRO A 563 41.69 -14.08 15.50
N GLU A 564 42.89 -13.50 15.58
CA GLU A 564 43.81 -13.68 16.70
C GLU A 564 43.25 -13.21 18.05
N LEU A 565 42.39 -12.17 18.06
CA LEU A 565 41.68 -11.75 19.26
C LEU A 565 40.65 -12.80 19.65
N ALA A 566 39.86 -13.28 18.69
CA ALA A 566 38.83 -14.28 18.94
C ALA A 566 39.41 -15.60 19.50
N GLN A 567 40.67 -15.92 19.19
CA GLN A 567 41.34 -17.12 19.67
C GLN A 567 41.83 -17.06 21.12
N ILE A 568 41.84 -15.89 21.78
CA ILE A 568 42.36 -15.74 23.16
C ILE A 568 41.71 -16.73 24.13
N ASN A 569 40.39 -16.91 24.04
CA ASN A 569 39.62 -17.78 24.93
C ASN A 569 38.84 -18.89 24.19
N ALA A 570 39.03 -19.05 22.87
CA ALA A 570 38.29 -20.03 22.06
C ALA A 570 38.49 -21.50 22.49
N HIS A 571 39.60 -21.80 23.16
CA HIS A 571 39.91 -23.13 23.67
C HIS A 571 39.12 -23.50 24.95
N ILE A 572 38.38 -22.57 25.54
CA ILE A 572 37.64 -22.74 26.80
C ILE A 572 36.17 -23.08 26.52
N ASN A 573 35.75 -24.27 26.94
CA ASN A 573 34.36 -24.72 26.79
C ASN A 573 33.53 -24.52 28.07
N PRO A 574 32.26 -24.05 27.99
CA PRO A 574 31.39 -23.96 29.16
C PRO A 574 31.13 -25.33 29.81
N ALA A 575 31.18 -25.39 31.15
CA ALA A 575 31.07 -26.65 31.89
C ALA A 575 29.77 -27.43 31.62
N TYR A 576 28.63 -26.74 31.45
CA TYR A 576 27.35 -27.37 31.16
C TYR A 576 27.26 -27.98 29.74
N MET A 577 28.25 -27.72 28.88
CA MET A 577 28.32 -28.31 27.53
C MET A 577 29.22 -29.55 27.47
N VAL A 578 30.18 -29.66 28.39
CA VAL A 578 31.23 -30.69 28.33
C VAL A 578 31.28 -31.62 29.54
N ASN A 579 30.62 -31.26 30.66
CA ASN A 579 30.54 -32.10 31.84
C ASN A 579 29.27 -32.96 31.82
N GLN A 580 29.40 -34.20 31.38
CA GLN A 580 28.28 -35.15 31.28
C GLN A 580 27.62 -35.45 32.63
N GLU A 581 28.39 -35.55 33.71
CA GLU A 581 27.85 -35.83 35.05
C GLU A 581 26.92 -34.70 35.53
N LEU A 582 27.32 -33.45 35.26
CA LEU A 582 26.46 -32.28 35.54
C LEU A 582 25.20 -32.30 34.67
N ILE A 583 25.33 -32.58 33.37
CA ILE A 583 24.19 -32.67 32.45
C ILE A 583 23.19 -33.74 32.91
N ASP A 584 23.67 -34.93 33.27
CA ASP A 584 22.82 -36.03 33.74
C ASP A 584 22.13 -35.65 35.06
N THR A 585 22.85 -34.99 35.97
CA THR A 585 22.29 -34.47 37.21
C THR A 585 21.20 -33.42 36.95
N LEU A 586 21.43 -32.46 36.05
CA LEU A 586 20.44 -31.44 35.69
C LEU A 586 19.21 -32.07 35.06
N ASN A 587 19.38 -33.05 34.17
CA ASN A 587 18.30 -33.82 33.58
C ASN A 587 17.44 -34.52 34.65
N GLU A 588 18.06 -35.18 35.62
CA GLU A 588 17.34 -35.86 36.68
C GLU A 588 16.62 -34.89 37.63
N LYS A 589 17.32 -33.81 38.03
CA LYS A 589 16.85 -32.90 39.09
C LYS A 589 15.80 -31.91 38.62
N THR A 590 15.81 -31.55 37.34
CA THR A 590 14.90 -30.53 36.79
C THR A 590 13.70 -31.12 36.03
N LYS A 591 13.60 -32.44 35.90
CA LYS A 591 12.44 -33.11 35.30
C LYS A 591 11.29 -33.24 36.32
N ILE A 592 10.10 -32.79 35.94
CA ILE A 592 8.89 -32.93 36.76
C ILE A 592 8.59 -34.44 36.85
N LYS A 593 8.58 -34.95 38.08
CA LYS A 593 8.22 -36.34 38.35
C LYS A 593 6.69 -36.44 38.35
N SER A 594 6.18 -37.44 37.64
CA SER A 594 4.75 -37.73 37.51
C SER A 594 4.14 -38.28 38.79
#